data_AF-A0A2V8QVV0-F1
#
_entry.id   AF-A0A2V8QVV0-F1
#
_cell.length_a   1.000
_cell.length_b   1.000
_cell.length_c   1.000
_cell.angle_alpha   90.00
_cell.angle_beta   90.00
_cell.angle_gamma   90.00
#
_symmetry.space_group_name_H-M   'P 1'
#
loop_
_entity.id
_entity.type
_entity.pdbx_description
1 polymer ?
#
loop_
_entity_poly.entity_id
_entity_poly.type
_entity_poly.pdbx_seq_one_letter_code
_entity_poly.pdbx_strand_id
1 'polypeptide(L)'
;VLNGVSPDFFSSGTAEVAVRLSGSFEDPRIIGTASLNGSSVSLLLGNERWTVSNLAASLRFTSAQVQIDSLNGTLGGGRVTATGGALLEGFTVAGFRINLRADDITVPFPENFRSTLDADVEIKGSSREQLVSGLVTLTRTEYTEDIELADLINTRGTES
;
A
#
# COMPACT_ATOMS: atom_id res chain seq x y z
N VAL A 1 7.40 2.11 -17.34
CA VAL A 1 7.71 2.48 -15.95
C VAL A 1 7.36 3.94 -15.76
N LEU A 2 6.45 4.27 -14.84
CA LEU A 2 6.17 5.66 -14.50
C LEU A 2 7.12 6.05 -13.36
N ASN A 3 8.21 6.75 -13.71
CA ASN A 3 9.10 7.40 -12.75
C ASN A 3 8.63 8.85 -12.60
N GLY A 4 8.11 9.24 -11.43
CA GLY A 4 7.69 10.64 -11.27
C GLY A 4 6.92 11.04 -10.01
N VAL A 5 6.61 10.12 -9.08
CA VAL A 5 5.80 10.46 -7.88
C VAL A 5 6.64 10.53 -6.60
N SER A 6 7.69 9.71 -6.46
CA SER A 6 8.81 9.87 -5.52
C SER A 6 9.93 8.88 -5.92
N PRO A 7 11.20 9.05 -5.49
CA PRO A 7 12.26 8.06 -5.75
C PRO A 7 12.00 6.68 -5.10
N ASP A 8 11.03 6.62 -4.17
CA ASP A 8 10.68 5.43 -3.40
C ASP A 8 9.47 4.67 -3.97
N PHE A 9 8.87 5.18 -5.04
CA PHE A 9 7.69 4.63 -5.68
C PHE A 9 7.99 4.17 -7.10
N PHE A 10 7.85 2.87 -7.36
CA PHE A 10 8.04 2.28 -8.68
C PHE A 10 6.73 1.66 -9.17
N SER A 11 6.37 1.85 -10.44
CA SER A 11 5.19 1.23 -11.01
C SER A 11 5.37 0.74 -12.46
N SER A 12 4.69 -0.36 -12.78
CA SER A 12 4.62 -0.97 -14.11
C SER A 12 3.20 -1.48 -14.39
N GLY A 13 2.85 -1.66 -15.66
CA GLY A 13 1.54 -2.13 -16.10
C GLY A 13 0.80 -1.13 -16.99
N THR A 14 -0.47 -1.42 -17.25
CA THR A 14 -1.35 -0.61 -18.10
C THR A 14 -2.44 0.04 -17.26
N ALA A 15 -2.65 1.33 -17.51
CA ALA A 15 -3.73 2.11 -16.95
C ALA A 15 -4.61 2.64 -18.07
N GLU A 16 -5.92 2.46 -17.94
CA GLU A 16 -6.91 3.05 -18.83
C GLU A 16 -7.68 4.11 -18.06
N VAL A 17 -7.78 5.31 -18.62
CA VAL A 17 -8.45 6.45 -17.99
C VAL A 17 -9.37 7.10 -19.01
N ALA A 18 -10.66 7.13 -18.71
CA ALA A 18 -11.69 7.75 -19.52
C ALA A 18 -12.44 8.77 -18.66
N VAL A 19 -11.98 10.02 -18.68
CA VAL A 19 -12.54 11.10 -17.86
C VAL A 19 -12.88 12.33 -18.69
N ARG A 20 -13.96 13.01 -18.31
CA ARG A 20 -14.32 14.33 -18.79
C ARG A 20 -14.05 15.34 -17.68
N LEU A 21 -13.20 16.32 -17.98
CA LEU A 21 -12.97 17.49 -17.15
C LEU A 21 -13.81 18.67 -17.66
N SER A 22 -14.46 19.39 -16.76
CA SER A 22 -15.28 20.57 -17.03
C SER A 22 -15.26 21.53 -15.82
N GLY A 23 -15.88 22.70 -15.93
CA GLY A 23 -15.92 23.69 -14.84
C GLY A 23 -14.79 24.72 -14.90
N SER A 24 -14.68 25.57 -13.87
CA SER A 24 -13.58 26.54 -13.74
C SER A 24 -12.38 25.89 -13.04
N PHE A 25 -11.28 26.65 -12.91
CA PHE A 25 -10.14 26.19 -12.15
C PHE A 25 -10.44 26.11 -10.63
N GLU A 26 -11.34 26.95 -10.11
CA GLU A 26 -11.77 26.90 -8.72
C GLU A 26 -12.84 25.81 -8.45
N ASP A 27 -13.66 25.45 -9.44
CA ASP A 27 -14.67 24.38 -9.36
C ASP A 27 -14.54 23.38 -10.53
N PRO A 28 -13.45 22.60 -10.58
CA PRO A 28 -13.27 21.55 -11.57
C PRO A 28 -14.23 20.39 -11.31
N ARG A 29 -14.82 19.87 -12.37
CA ARG A 29 -15.72 18.72 -12.36
C ARG A 29 -15.13 17.61 -13.21
N ILE A 30 -14.73 16.53 -12.55
CA ILE A 30 -14.18 15.33 -13.18
C ILE A 30 -15.23 14.23 -13.12
N ILE A 31 -15.62 13.68 -14.26
CA ILE A 31 -16.56 12.54 -14.32
C ILE A 31 -15.98 11.47 -15.24
N GLY A 32 -16.02 10.22 -14.82
CA GLY A 32 -15.56 9.11 -15.65
C GLY A 32 -15.07 7.92 -14.84
N THR A 33 -14.16 7.15 -15.43
CA THR A 33 -13.63 5.92 -14.86
C THR A 33 -12.13 5.80 -15.10
N ALA A 34 -11.45 5.08 -14.21
CA ALA A 34 -10.10 4.59 -14.45
C ALA A 34 -9.99 3.12 -14.06
N SER A 35 -9.13 2.38 -14.75
CA SER A 35 -8.84 0.99 -14.43
C SER A 35 -7.35 0.68 -14.58
N LEU A 36 -6.90 -0.26 -13.77
CA LEU A 36 -5.55 -0.84 -13.80
C LEU A 36 -5.70 -2.33 -14.03
N ASN A 37 -4.84 -2.93 -14.85
CA ASN A 37 -4.81 -4.38 -15.06
C ASN A 37 -3.37 -4.87 -15.23
N GLY A 38 -3.03 -5.94 -14.51
CA GLY A 38 -1.70 -6.57 -14.58
C GLY A 38 -0.57 -5.66 -14.12
N SER A 39 -0.87 -4.69 -13.25
CA SER A 39 0.09 -3.69 -12.81
C SER A 39 0.89 -4.15 -11.59
N SER A 40 1.99 -3.48 -11.31
CA SER A 40 2.75 -3.66 -10.07
C SER A 40 3.14 -2.31 -9.50
N VAL A 41 3.13 -2.21 -8.18
CA VAL A 41 3.54 -1.03 -7.42
C VAL A 41 4.52 -1.48 -6.34
N SER A 42 5.65 -0.80 -6.25
CA SER A 42 6.64 -1.02 -5.21
C SER A 42 6.84 0.24 -4.39
N LEU A 43 6.94 0.05 -3.07
CA LEU A 43 7.26 1.05 -2.06
C LEU A 43 8.55 0.64 -1.35
N LEU A 44 9.49 1.56 -1.17
CA LEU A 44 10.64 1.36 -0.29
C LEU A 44 10.26 1.79 1.14
N LEU A 45 10.38 0.86 2.09
CA LEU A 45 10.18 1.11 3.52
C LEU A 45 11.46 0.69 4.25
N GLY A 46 12.26 1.67 4.68
CA GLY A 46 13.63 1.43 5.13
C GLY A 46 14.47 0.88 3.98
N ASN A 47 15.13 -0.26 4.20
CA ASN A 47 15.93 -0.94 3.18
C ASN A 47 15.15 -2.02 2.40
N GLU A 48 13.88 -2.21 2.73
CA GLU A 48 13.04 -3.28 2.16
C GLU A 48 12.11 -2.76 1.07
N ARG A 49 11.97 -3.53 -0.02
CA ARG A 49 11.05 -3.20 -1.11
C ARG A 49 9.77 -4.02 -1.00
N TRP A 50 8.70 -3.33 -0.67
CA TRP A 50 7.36 -3.89 -0.61
C TRP A 50 6.70 -3.79 -1.97
N THR A 51 6.44 -4.92 -2.61
CA THR A 51 5.86 -4.94 -3.96
C THR A 51 4.49 -5.59 -3.95
N VAL A 52 3.48 -4.82 -4.34
CA VAL A 52 2.17 -5.35 -4.69
C VAL A 52 2.15 -5.59 -6.19
N SER A 53 1.96 -6.85 -6.57
CA SER A 53 1.94 -7.32 -7.96
C SER A 53 0.53 -7.73 -8.39
N ASN A 54 0.36 -8.01 -9.68
CA ASN A 54 -0.92 -8.44 -10.27
C ASN A 54 -2.08 -7.50 -9.90
N LEU A 55 -1.79 -6.21 -9.81
CA LEU A 55 -2.74 -5.19 -9.43
C LEU A 55 -3.81 -5.04 -10.52
N ALA A 56 -5.05 -5.21 -10.10
CA ALA A 56 -6.24 -4.90 -10.86
C ALA A 56 -7.13 -3.96 -10.04
N ALA A 57 -7.51 -2.82 -10.62
CA ALA A 57 -8.34 -1.84 -9.93
C ALA A 57 -9.37 -1.21 -10.86
N SER A 58 -10.50 -0.80 -10.27
CA SER A 58 -11.55 -0.03 -10.93
C SER A 58 -11.93 1.16 -10.05
N LEU A 59 -11.87 2.35 -10.64
CA LEU A 59 -12.10 3.64 -10.00
C LEU A 59 -13.21 4.38 -10.76
N ARG A 60 -14.07 5.05 -10.01
CA ARG A 60 -15.13 5.89 -10.55
C ARG A 60 -14.99 7.31 -10.06
N PHE A 61 -15.07 8.26 -10.98
CA PHE A 61 -15.00 9.69 -10.73
C PHE A 61 -16.39 10.30 -10.94
N THR A 62 -16.84 11.07 -9.96
CA THR A 62 -17.99 11.95 -10.05
C THR A 62 -17.53 13.38 -9.77
N SER A 63 -18.41 14.36 -9.96
CA SER A 63 -18.04 15.78 -9.87
C SER A 63 -17.34 16.18 -8.56
N ALA A 64 -17.55 15.45 -7.46
CA ALA A 64 -16.95 15.75 -6.16
C ALA A 64 -16.41 14.51 -5.41
N GLN A 65 -16.29 13.35 -6.08
CA GLN A 65 -15.88 12.12 -5.41
C GLN A 65 -15.08 11.20 -6.32
N VAL A 66 -14.09 10.53 -5.75
CA VAL A 66 -13.44 9.35 -6.31
C VAL A 66 -13.84 8.14 -5.50
N GLN A 67 -14.29 7.07 -6.15
CA GLN A 67 -14.64 5.81 -5.51
C GLN A 67 -13.74 4.70 -6.05
N ILE A 68 -13.20 3.90 -5.15
CA ILE A 68 -12.58 2.61 -5.42
C ILE A 68 -13.71 1.58 -5.40
N ASP A 69 -14.13 1.17 -6.60
CA ASP A 69 -15.13 0.11 -6.76
C ASP A 69 -14.50 -1.24 -6.42
N SER A 70 -13.25 -1.46 -6.82
CA SER A 70 -12.45 -2.61 -6.40
C SER A 70 -10.96 -2.34 -6.61
N LEU A 71 -10.13 -2.84 -5.70
CA LEU A 71 -8.70 -3.00 -5.89
C LEU A 71 -8.32 -4.40 -5.40
N ASN A 72 -7.56 -5.13 -6.20
CA ASN A 72 -7.03 -6.45 -5.88
C ASN A 72 -5.56 -6.53 -6.28
N GLY A 73 -4.76 -7.25 -5.51
CA GLY A 73 -3.35 -7.49 -5.81
C GLY A 73 -2.76 -8.61 -4.97
N THR A 74 -1.47 -8.84 -5.16
CA THR A 74 -0.70 -9.86 -4.44
C THR A 74 0.53 -9.23 -3.78
N LEU A 75 0.68 -9.41 -2.47
CA LEU A 75 1.83 -8.95 -1.70
C LEU A 75 2.39 -10.11 -0.90
N GLY A 76 3.68 -10.41 -1.04
CA GLY A 76 4.33 -11.43 -0.22
C GLY A 76 3.73 -12.83 -0.38
N GLY A 77 3.13 -13.14 -1.54
CA GLY A 77 2.39 -14.38 -1.81
C GLY A 77 0.92 -14.35 -1.39
N GLY A 78 0.52 -13.43 -0.52
CA GLY A 78 -0.85 -13.25 -0.04
C GLY A 78 -1.69 -12.30 -0.89
N ARG A 79 -2.98 -12.23 -0.59
CA ARG A 79 -3.95 -11.37 -1.29
C ARG A 79 -4.08 -10.03 -0.58
N VAL A 80 -4.16 -8.95 -1.36
CA VAL A 80 -4.50 -7.63 -0.85
C VAL A 80 -5.70 -7.11 -1.63
N THR A 81 -6.67 -6.54 -0.92
CA THR A 81 -7.83 -5.89 -1.49
C THR A 81 -8.08 -4.54 -0.84
N ALA A 82 -8.67 -3.60 -1.59
CA ALA A 82 -9.11 -2.34 -1.03
C ALA A 82 -10.40 -1.83 -1.68
N THR A 83 -11.18 -1.11 -0.88
CA THR A 83 -12.39 -0.39 -1.29
C THR A 83 -12.45 0.94 -0.56
N GLY A 84 -13.35 1.83 -0.98
CA GLY A 84 -13.56 3.10 -0.31
C GLY A 84 -13.53 4.26 -1.28
N GLY A 85 -13.28 5.47 -0.79
CA GLY A 85 -13.29 6.64 -1.65
C GLY A 85 -12.83 7.91 -0.96
N ALA A 86 -12.82 8.98 -1.74
CA ALA A 86 -12.41 10.31 -1.34
C ALA A 86 -13.40 11.35 -1.84
N LEU A 87 -13.73 12.32 -0.99
CA LEU A 87 -14.42 13.54 -1.34
C LEU A 87 -13.40 14.57 -1.83
N LEU A 88 -13.77 15.26 -2.89
CA LEU A 88 -12.97 16.29 -3.53
C LEU A 88 -13.60 17.67 -3.29
N GLU A 89 -12.75 18.64 -2.98
CA GLU A 89 -13.06 20.07 -3.02
C GLU A 89 -12.10 20.70 -4.04
N GLY A 90 -12.63 20.92 -5.25
CA GLY A 90 -11.82 21.19 -6.43
C GLY A 90 -10.81 20.07 -6.72
N PHE A 91 -9.52 20.42 -6.80
CA PHE A 91 -8.43 19.45 -6.99
C PHE A 91 -7.86 18.89 -5.67
N THR A 92 -8.47 19.22 -4.52
CA THR A 92 -7.96 18.80 -3.20
C THR A 92 -8.83 17.70 -2.61
N VAL A 93 -8.20 16.74 -1.91
CA VAL A 93 -8.92 15.74 -1.12
C VAL A 93 -9.41 16.38 0.18
N ALA A 94 -10.72 16.59 0.29
CA ALA A 94 -11.36 17.13 1.49
C ALA A 94 -11.46 16.06 2.59
N GLY A 95 -11.70 14.82 2.19
CA GLY A 95 -11.72 13.69 3.11
C GLY A 95 -11.69 12.36 2.38
N PHE A 96 -11.29 11.31 3.05
CA PHE A 96 -11.26 9.97 2.48
C PHE A 96 -11.51 8.89 3.54
N ARG A 97 -11.93 7.73 3.06
CA ARG A 97 -12.02 6.49 3.83
C ARG A 97 -11.72 5.33 2.91
N ILE A 98 -10.68 4.57 3.23
CA ILE A 98 -10.24 3.38 2.52
C ILE A 98 -10.27 2.21 3.50
N ASN A 99 -10.89 1.12 3.10
CA ASN A 99 -10.80 -0.16 3.81
C ASN A 99 -9.83 -1.05 3.03
N LEU A 100 -8.83 -1.56 3.73
CA LEU A 100 -7.82 -2.47 3.22
C LEU A 100 -7.94 -3.81 3.93
N ARG A 101 -7.95 -4.88 3.15
CA ARG A 101 -7.87 -6.25 3.67
C ARG A 101 -6.69 -6.96 3.06
N ALA A 102 -5.91 -7.63 3.90
CA ALA A 102 -4.81 -8.49 3.49
C ALA A 102 -4.99 -9.87 4.11
N ASP A 103 -4.79 -10.92 3.31
CA ASP A 103 -4.90 -12.31 3.73
C ASP A 103 -3.61 -13.04 3.37
N ASP A 104 -2.99 -13.69 4.35
CA ASP A 104 -1.78 -14.53 4.21
C ASP A 104 -0.57 -13.81 3.57
N ILE A 105 -0.36 -12.53 3.91
CA ILE A 105 0.77 -11.77 3.35
C ILE A 105 2.05 -12.04 4.14
N THR A 106 3.15 -12.33 3.44
CA THR A 106 4.47 -12.53 4.07
C THR A 106 5.41 -11.36 3.75
N VAL A 107 5.88 -10.67 4.78
CA VAL A 107 6.65 -9.43 4.64
C VAL A 107 7.89 -9.42 5.55
N PRO A 108 8.98 -8.78 5.13
CA PRO A 108 10.20 -8.63 5.95
C PRO A 108 10.01 -7.51 6.98
N PHE A 109 9.11 -7.72 7.92
CA PHE A 109 8.80 -6.75 8.96
C PHE A 109 8.35 -7.42 10.27
N PRO A 110 8.82 -6.94 11.43
CA PRO A 110 9.83 -5.88 11.63
C PRO A 110 11.23 -6.29 11.11
N GLU A 111 12.22 -5.39 11.20
CA GLU A 111 13.59 -5.64 10.73
C GLU A 111 14.14 -6.97 11.26
N ASN A 112 14.79 -7.76 10.40
CA ASN A 112 15.29 -9.13 10.66
C ASN A 112 14.23 -10.22 10.88
N PHE A 113 12.94 -9.89 10.72
CA PHE A 113 11.85 -10.86 10.79
C PHE A 113 11.18 -11.04 9.43
N ARG A 114 10.87 -12.30 9.11
CA ARG A 114 9.93 -12.65 8.06
C ARG A 114 8.61 -13.03 8.69
N SER A 115 7.60 -12.20 8.51
CA SER A 115 6.31 -12.31 9.20
C SER A 115 5.18 -12.58 8.21
N THR A 116 4.33 -13.56 8.51
CA THR A 116 3.08 -13.82 7.82
C THR A 116 1.93 -13.28 8.65
N LEU A 117 1.06 -12.48 8.04
CA LEU A 117 -0.03 -11.81 8.74
C LEU A 117 -1.30 -11.68 7.91
N ASP A 118 -2.42 -11.52 8.62
CA ASP A 118 -3.70 -11.06 8.08
C ASP A 118 -4.00 -9.66 8.61
N ALA A 119 -4.65 -8.82 7.81
CA ALA A 119 -4.99 -7.46 8.20
C ALA A 119 -6.39 -7.06 7.73
N ASP A 120 -7.12 -6.35 8.58
CA ASP A 120 -8.37 -5.65 8.25
C ASP A 120 -8.29 -4.24 8.85
N VAL A 121 -8.04 -3.25 7.98
CA VAL A 121 -7.63 -1.91 8.36
C VAL A 121 -8.47 -0.85 7.65
N GLU A 122 -9.05 0.06 8.41
CA GLU A 122 -9.64 1.30 7.91
C GLU A 122 -8.61 2.44 8.03
N ILE A 123 -8.42 3.17 6.94
CA ILE A 123 -7.67 4.42 6.89
C ILE A 123 -8.66 5.51 6.52
N LYS A 124 -8.82 6.51 7.38
CA LYS A 124 -9.68 7.66 7.10
C LYS A 124 -9.02 8.96 7.51
N GLY A 125 -9.43 10.06 6.89
CA GLY A 125 -8.85 11.35 7.22
C GLY A 125 -9.09 12.39 6.14
N SER A 126 -8.17 13.35 6.10
CA SER A 126 -8.08 14.45 5.15
C SER A 126 -6.62 14.65 4.72
N SER A 127 -6.37 15.70 3.94
CA SER A 127 -4.99 16.13 3.62
C SER A 127 -4.15 16.54 4.83
N ARG A 128 -4.77 16.81 5.99
CA ARG A 128 -4.08 17.29 7.21
C ARG A 128 -3.94 16.25 8.30
N GLU A 129 -4.92 15.36 8.42
CA GLU A 129 -5.02 14.43 9.55
C GLU A 129 -5.45 13.07 9.04
N GLN A 130 -4.80 12.02 9.52
CA GLN A 130 -5.02 10.64 9.07
C GLN A 130 -5.10 9.74 10.29
N LEU A 131 -6.11 8.88 10.31
CA LEU A 131 -6.30 7.87 11.34
C LEU A 131 -6.29 6.49 10.67
N VAL A 132 -5.45 5.61 11.20
CA VAL A 132 -5.39 4.20 10.84
C VAL A 132 -5.94 3.40 12.02
N SER A 133 -6.91 2.53 11.77
CA SER A 133 -7.52 1.70 12.81
C SER A 133 -7.91 0.34 12.24
N GLY A 134 -7.74 -0.73 13.00
CA GLY A 134 -8.07 -2.07 12.53
C GLY A 134 -7.39 -3.16 13.34
N LEU A 135 -7.49 -4.39 12.84
CA LEU A 135 -6.86 -5.57 13.40
C LEU A 135 -5.78 -6.08 12.46
N VAL A 136 -4.62 -6.37 13.03
CA VAL A 136 -3.53 -7.07 12.34
C VAL A 136 -3.21 -8.32 13.17
N THR A 137 -3.28 -9.49 12.53
CA THR A 137 -3.04 -10.78 13.19
C THR A 137 -1.76 -11.37 12.62
N LEU A 138 -0.74 -11.52 13.46
CA LEU A 138 0.49 -12.20 13.11
C LEU A 138 0.30 -13.71 13.25
N THR A 139 0.35 -14.45 12.14
CA THR A 139 0.11 -15.91 12.12
C THR A 139 1.41 -16.70 12.20
N ARG A 140 2.51 -16.16 11.64
CA ARG A 140 3.85 -16.75 11.71
C ARG A 140 4.91 -15.66 11.73
N THR A 141 6.01 -15.91 12.42
CA THR A 141 7.21 -15.10 12.30
C THR A 141 8.46 -15.97 12.39
N GLU A 142 9.46 -15.64 11.58
CA GLU A 142 10.77 -16.30 11.53
C GLU A 142 11.84 -15.22 11.70
N TYR A 143 12.72 -15.38 12.68
CA TYR A 143 13.86 -14.49 12.91
C TYR A 143 15.10 -15.07 12.24
N THR A 144 15.79 -14.26 11.44
CA THR A 144 17.06 -14.65 10.81
C THR A 144 18.15 -13.67 11.25
N GLU A 145 19.22 -14.21 11.83
CA GLU A 145 20.42 -13.46 12.19
C GLU A 145 21.65 -14.20 11.69
N ASP A 146 22.55 -13.49 11.04
CA ASP A 146 23.85 -14.02 10.64
C ASP A 146 24.75 -14.05 11.88
N ILE A 147 24.96 -15.25 12.45
CA ILE A 147 25.86 -15.41 13.61
C ILE A 147 27.28 -15.66 13.10
N GLU A 148 28.19 -14.74 13.37
CA GLU A 148 29.61 -14.98 13.16
C GLU A 148 30.16 -15.93 14.25
N LEU A 149 30.82 -17.01 13.83
CA LEU A 149 31.38 -18.02 14.75
C LEU A 149 32.37 -17.44 15.78
N ALA A 150 32.96 -16.27 15.51
CA ALA A 150 33.86 -15.57 16.43
C ALA A 150 33.16 -15.11 17.72
N ASP A 151 31.89 -14.71 17.64
CA ASP A 151 31.11 -14.21 18.79
C ASP A 151 30.78 -15.33 19.79
N LEU A 152 30.66 -16.57 19.30
CA LEU A 152 30.40 -17.76 20.12
C LEU A 152 31.63 -18.25 20.90
N ILE A 153 32.84 -17.91 20.44
CA ILE A 153 34.10 -18.38 21.05
C ILE A 153 34.53 -17.47 22.20
N ASN A 154 34.15 -16.19 22.17
CA ASN A 154 34.57 -15.21 23.18
C ASN A 154 33.82 -15.34 24.52
N THR A 155 32.72 -16.10 24.59
CA THR A 155 31.90 -16.26 25.80
C THR A 155 32.37 -17.38 26.75
N ARG A 156 33.41 -18.15 26.42
CA ARG A 156 33.96 -19.21 27.28
C ARG A 156 35.29 -18.87 27.98
N GLY A 157 35.75 -17.62 27.86
CA GLY A 157 37.09 -17.22 28.30
C GLY A 157 37.19 -16.46 29.64
N THR A 158 36.10 -16.22 30.38
CA THR A 158 36.15 -15.41 31.61
C THR A 158 35.66 -16.19 32.84
N GLU A 159 36.35 -17.28 33.17
CA GLU A 159 36.43 -17.77 34.55
C GLU A 159 37.87 -18.27 34.79
N SER A 160 38.71 -17.42 35.38
CA SER A 160 39.92 -17.74 36.16
C SER A 160 40.37 -16.52 36.93
#